data_AF-A0A8G1EA11-F1
#
_entry.id   AF-A0A8G1EA11-F1
#
_cell.length_a   1.000
_cell.length_b   1.000
_cell.length_c   1.000
_cell.angle_alpha   90.00
_cell.angle_beta   90.00
_cell.angle_gamma   90.00
#
_symmetry.space_group_name_H-M   'P 1'
#
loop_
_entity.id
_entity.type
_entity.pdbx_description
1 polymer ?
#
loop_
_entity_poly.entity_id
_entity_poly.type
_entity_poly.pdbx_seq_one_letter_code
_entity_poly.pdbx_strand_id
1 'polypeptide(L)'
;MQGKIRLAMGATALLYLGPLLAGLAGQAWAAVPVFILTFLLWSIVMRPAAFPRAASAWTQPRIWIGALVQLAVQALLVLLLFGLGRGIGGVAGFLPVIHPALPVALSALSIPLTRLIWDPVKAEKLDALLDDALAQINGLALQGQRAREEDDRRKAELDAEVARIRARLEAGETDLRALHGRAPAWQLLRAVCDVKVNQGLTPALSTALVDFATDPALSMELQGQEAPCTAFMLVRDDPVATARFAERYAALLEADPEAYWDGPSNVFLRHAERAHAGTPAEAALHALRVAQYRMTRARRDRARALAGEEEWTDNPAP
;
A
#
# COMPACT_ATOMS: atom_id res chain seq x y z
N MET A 1 23.35 -0.84 28.13
CA MET A 1 22.15 -1.68 28.37
C MET A 1 22.46 -3.18 28.48
N GLN A 2 23.30 -3.75 27.61
CA GLN A 2 23.59 -5.20 27.59
C GLN A 2 24.10 -5.79 28.93
N GLY A 3 24.94 -5.07 29.68
CA GLY A 3 25.44 -5.55 30.98
C GLY A 3 24.36 -5.73 32.06
N LYS A 4 23.37 -4.82 32.11
CA LYS A 4 22.26 -4.89 33.07
C LYS A 4 21.30 -6.04 32.75
N ILE A 5 21.07 -6.31 31.47
CA ILE A 5 20.24 -7.43 31.01
C ILE A 5 20.89 -8.76 31.37
N ARG A 6 22.20 -8.92 31.14
CA ARG A 6 22.94 -10.14 31.50
C ARG A 6 22.95 -10.40 33.02
N LEU A 7 23.07 -9.34 33.82
CA LEU A 7 22.99 -9.44 35.28
C LEU A 7 21.58 -9.82 35.76
N ALA A 8 20.52 -9.28 35.14
CA ALA A 8 19.14 -9.66 35.42
C ALA A 8 18.84 -11.13 35.02
N MET A 9 19.37 -11.58 33.88
CA MET A 9 19.30 -12.99 33.47
C MET A 9 20.03 -13.90 34.45
N GLY A 10 21.22 -13.51 34.91
CA GLY A 10 21.98 -14.23 35.94
C GLY A 10 21.20 -14.34 37.26
N ALA A 11 20.63 -13.23 37.73
CA ALA A 11 19.82 -13.24 38.95
C ALA A 11 18.57 -14.13 38.82
N THR A 12 17.90 -14.13 37.66
CA THR A 12 16.78 -15.03 37.40
C THR A 12 17.23 -16.50 37.30
N ALA A 13 18.42 -16.77 36.78
CA ALA A 13 18.99 -18.12 36.77
C ALA A 13 19.21 -18.68 38.18
N LEU A 14 19.63 -17.84 39.14
CA LEU A 14 19.74 -18.23 40.56
C LEU A 14 18.38 -18.66 41.13
N LEU A 15 17.28 -18.02 40.73
CA LEU A 15 15.93 -18.41 41.16
C LEU A 15 15.60 -19.85 40.76
N TYR A 16 15.89 -20.24 39.52
CA TYR A 16 15.63 -21.58 38.97
C TYR A 16 16.62 -22.64 39.44
N LEU A 17 17.85 -22.24 39.77
CA LEU A 17 18.90 -23.17 40.17
C LEU A 17 18.62 -23.83 41.53
N GLY A 18 17.94 -23.15 42.46
CA GLY A 18 17.56 -23.71 43.76
C GLY A 18 16.71 -24.99 43.68
N PRO A 19 15.51 -24.99 43.07
CA PRO A 19 14.69 -26.21 42.98
C PRO A 19 15.39 -27.32 42.19
N LEU A 20 16.19 -26.98 41.17
CA LEU A 20 17.00 -27.93 40.42
C LEU A 20 18.07 -28.62 41.30
N LEU A 21 18.85 -27.85 42.07
CA LEU A 21 19.87 -28.37 42.97
C LEU A 21 19.25 -29.17 44.14
N ALA A 22 18.10 -28.74 44.64
CA ALA A 22 17.35 -29.48 45.66
C ALA A 22 16.90 -30.86 45.14
N GLY A 23 16.42 -30.92 43.90
CA GLY A 23 16.11 -32.17 43.22
C GLY A 23 17.34 -33.06 43.05
N LEU A 24 18.45 -32.48 42.58
CA LEU A 24 19.73 -33.17 42.37
C LEU A 24 20.30 -33.77 43.66
N ALA A 25 20.21 -33.05 44.78
CA ALA A 25 20.61 -33.53 46.10
C ALA A 25 19.64 -34.57 46.71
N GLY A 26 18.57 -34.92 45.98
CA GLY A 26 17.60 -35.92 46.42
C GLY A 26 16.72 -35.49 47.59
N GLN A 27 16.56 -34.19 47.83
CA GLN A 27 15.76 -33.67 48.94
C GLN A 27 14.32 -34.20 48.92
N ALA A 28 13.66 -34.16 50.09
CA ALA A 28 12.28 -34.60 50.23
C ALA A 28 11.31 -33.68 49.47
N TRP A 29 10.19 -34.24 49.02
CA TRP A 29 9.11 -33.49 48.34
C TRP A 29 8.53 -32.36 49.20
N ALA A 30 8.68 -32.42 50.52
CA ALA A 30 8.32 -31.34 51.44
C ALA A 30 9.06 -30.00 51.17
N ALA A 31 10.15 -30.01 50.40
CA ALA A 31 10.87 -28.80 50.00
C ALA A 31 10.16 -28.03 48.86
N VAL A 32 9.34 -28.70 48.04
CA VAL A 32 8.69 -28.09 46.86
C VAL A 32 7.81 -26.88 47.20
N PRO A 33 6.93 -26.92 48.23
CA PRO A 33 6.14 -25.77 48.63
C PRO A 33 6.97 -24.53 48.96
N VAL A 34 8.17 -24.69 49.53
CA VAL A 34 9.07 -23.58 49.88
C VAL A 34 9.56 -22.84 48.62
N PHE A 35 9.87 -23.58 47.55
CA PHE A 35 10.25 -22.99 46.27
C PHE A 35 9.07 -22.31 45.58
N ILE A 36 7.87 -22.89 45.65
CA ILE A 36 6.65 -22.27 45.12
C ILE A 36 6.42 -20.90 45.80
N LEU A 37 6.51 -20.85 47.13
CA LEU A 37 6.40 -19.59 47.89
C LEU A 37 7.47 -18.58 47.50
N THR A 38 8.70 -19.03 47.24
CA THR A 38 9.81 -18.17 46.80
C THR A 38 9.53 -17.56 45.42
N PHE A 39 8.97 -18.34 44.49
CA PHE A 39 8.60 -17.86 43.14
C PHE A 39 7.40 -16.91 43.18
N LEU A 40 6.43 -17.17 44.04
CA LEU A 40 5.31 -16.26 44.27
C LEU A 40 5.82 -14.93 44.80
N LEU A 41 6.68 -14.96 45.82
CA LEU A 41 7.29 -13.77 46.39
C LEU A 41 8.09 -12.99 45.35
N TRP A 42 8.91 -13.68 44.56
CA TRP A 42 9.63 -13.06 43.44
C TRP A 42 8.67 -12.38 42.45
N SER A 43 7.56 -13.03 42.11
CA SER A 43 6.59 -12.48 41.17
C SER A 43 5.83 -11.28 41.73
N ILE A 44 5.52 -11.27 43.02
CA ILE A 44 4.93 -10.10 43.70
C ILE A 44 5.89 -8.92 43.65
N VAL A 45 7.18 -9.16 43.89
CA VAL A 45 8.21 -8.11 43.90
C VAL A 45 8.50 -7.59 42.49
N MET A 46 8.57 -8.46 41.49
CA MET A 46 8.91 -8.08 40.11
C MET A 46 7.72 -7.54 39.32
N ARG A 47 6.52 -7.97 39.63
CA ARG A 47 5.29 -7.56 38.94
C ARG A 47 4.26 -7.04 39.94
N PRO A 48 4.55 -5.95 40.66
CA PRO A 48 3.63 -5.41 41.65
C PRO A 48 2.30 -4.94 41.04
N ALA A 49 2.27 -4.65 39.73
CA ALA A 49 1.06 -4.30 39.01
C ALA A 49 0.10 -5.48 38.78
N ALA A 50 0.62 -6.73 38.76
CA ALA A 50 -0.20 -7.92 38.60
C ALA A 50 -1.02 -8.26 39.87
N PHE A 51 -0.69 -7.63 41.00
CA PHE A 51 -1.36 -7.83 42.28
C PHE A 51 -2.14 -6.58 42.68
N PRO A 52 -3.45 -6.69 42.98
CA PRO A 52 -4.25 -5.53 43.36
C PRO A 52 -3.75 -4.91 44.66
N ARG A 53 -3.48 -3.60 44.63
CA ARG A 53 -3.09 -2.82 45.82
C ARG A 53 -4.27 -2.52 46.74
N ALA A 54 -5.49 -2.46 46.19
CA ALA A 54 -6.71 -2.19 46.94
C ALA A 54 -7.38 -3.50 47.37
N ALA A 55 -7.74 -3.61 48.65
CA ALA A 55 -8.44 -4.78 49.19
C ALA A 55 -9.78 -5.05 48.47
N SER A 56 -10.46 -4.00 48.02
CA SER A 56 -11.73 -4.11 47.27
C SER A 56 -11.58 -4.78 45.92
N ALA A 57 -10.44 -4.67 45.25
CA ALA A 57 -10.20 -5.29 43.95
C ALA A 57 -10.09 -6.83 44.05
N TRP A 58 -9.69 -7.37 45.21
CA TRP A 58 -9.68 -8.81 45.47
C TRP A 58 -11.07 -9.44 45.50
N THR A 59 -12.14 -8.67 45.43
CA THR A 59 -13.51 -9.21 45.31
C THR A 59 -13.86 -9.64 43.88
N GLN A 60 -13.06 -9.27 42.88
CA GLN A 60 -13.34 -9.59 41.49
C GLN A 60 -12.89 -11.03 41.14
N PRO A 61 -13.79 -11.91 40.63
CA PRO A 61 -13.46 -13.29 40.31
C PRO A 61 -12.32 -13.43 39.29
N ARG A 62 -12.21 -12.48 38.35
CA ARG A 62 -11.18 -12.45 37.32
C ARG A 62 -9.75 -12.41 37.89
N ILE A 63 -9.56 -11.69 39.00
CA ILE A 63 -8.25 -11.57 39.64
C ILE A 63 -7.85 -12.90 40.28
N TRP A 64 -8.80 -13.60 40.91
CA TRP A 64 -8.56 -14.93 41.48
C TRP A 64 -8.19 -15.95 40.42
N ILE A 65 -8.86 -15.93 39.27
CA ILE A 65 -8.53 -16.83 38.15
C ILE A 65 -7.10 -16.56 37.66
N GLY A 66 -6.74 -15.29 37.47
CA GLY A 66 -5.37 -14.91 37.07
C GLY A 66 -4.32 -15.37 38.08
N ALA A 67 -4.55 -15.11 39.38
CA ALA A 67 -3.65 -15.53 40.46
C ALA A 67 -3.52 -17.05 40.55
N LEU A 68 -4.63 -17.79 40.36
CA LEU A 68 -4.63 -19.26 40.38
C LEU A 68 -3.85 -19.84 39.19
N VAL A 69 -4.05 -19.29 37.98
CA VAL A 69 -3.30 -19.70 36.79
C VAL A 69 -1.80 -19.43 36.99
N GLN A 70 -1.45 -18.26 37.52
CA GLN A 70 -0.07 -17.90 37.82
C GLN A 70 0.55 -18.85 38.85
N LEU A 71 -0.17 -19.16 39.93
CA LEU A 71 0.25 -20.15 40.93
C LEU A 71 0.46 -21.53 40.30
N ALA A 72 -0.48 -21.98 39.44
CA ALA A 72 -0.40 -23.27 38.77
C ALA A 72 0.83 -23.36 37.84
N VAL A 73 1.09 -22.31 37.06
CA VAL A 73 2.29 -22.24 36.19
C VAL A 73 3.57 -22.25 37.02
N GLN A 74 3.63 -21.53 38.13
CA GLN A 74 4.80 -21.53 39.01
C GLN A 74 5.02 -22.88 39.69
N ALA A 75 3.96 -23.51 40.18
CA ALA A 75 4.02 -24.85 40.76
C ALA A 75 4.50 -25.88 39.74
N LEU A 76 3.97 -25.84 38.52
CA LEU A 76 4.39 -26.71 37.43
C LEU A 76 5.88 -26.52 37.10
N LEU A 77 6.34 -25.27 37.01
CA LEU A 77 7.74 -24.96 36.74
C LEU A 77 8.68 -25.47 37.84
N VAL A 78 8.32 -25.25 39.10
CA VAL A 78 9.10 -25.76 40.25
C VAL A 78 9.14 -27.28 40.24
N LEU A 79 8.01 -27.95 40.01
CA LEU A 79 7.93 -29.41 39.91
C LEU A 79 8.80 -29.95 38.77
N LEU A 80 8.79 -29.27 37.62
CA LEU A 80 9.60 -29.65 36.46
C LEU A 80 11.10 -29.52 36.77
N LEU A 81 11.53 -28.39 37.36
CA LEU A 81 12.93 -28.18 37.74
C LEU A 81 13.40 -29.17 38.81
N PHE A 82 12.58 -29.37 39.83
CA PHE A 82 12.87 -30.32 40.91
C PHE A 82 12.91 -31.76 40.38
N GLY A 83 11.95 -32.14 39.54
CA GLY A 83 11.88 -33.46 38.90
C GLY A 83 13.07 -33.71 37.97
N LEU A 84 13.47 -32.70 37.19
CA LEU A 84 14.64 -32.79 36.32
C LEU A 84 15.92 -32.97 37.13
N GLY A 85 16.11 -32.18 38.19
CA GLY A 85 17.25 -32.32 39.09
C GLY A 85 17.33 -33.72 39.69
N ARG A 86 16.18 -34.23 40.16
CA ARG A 86 16.07 -35.58 40.73
C ARG A 86 16.33 -36.68 39.70
N GLY A 87 15.86 -36.50 38.46
CA GLY A 87 16.15 -37.39 37.34
C GLY A 87 17.64 -37.45 37.02
N ILE A 88 18.32 -36.30 36.97
CA ILE A 88 19.76 -36.23 36.75
C ILE A 88 20.52 -36.91 37.89
N GLY A 89 20.20 -36.60 39.14
CA GLY A 89 20.87 -37.20 40.31
C GLY A 89 20.66 -38.71 40.40
N GLY A 90 19.47 -39.18 40.02
CA GLY A 90 19.14 -40.60 39.95
C GLY A 90 19.90 -41.35 38.84
N VAL A 91 19.96 -40.78 37.63
CA VAL A 91 20.66 -41.40 36.49
C VAL A 91 22.19 -41.35 36.67
N ALA A 92 22.71 -40.26 37.23
CA ALA A 92 24.15 -40.13 37.49
C ALA A 92 24.65 -41.03 38.64
N GLY A 93 23.73 -41.63 39.42
CA GLY A 93 24.07 -42.47 40.57
C GLY A 93 24.79 -41.72 41.70
N PHE A 94 24.79 -40.38 41.65
CA PHE A 94 25.52 -39.52 42.55
C PHE A 94 24.59 -38.47 43.14
N LEU A 95 24.41 -38.53 44.46
CA LEU A 95 23.65 -37.57 45.24
C LEU A 95 24.65 -36.66 45.97
N PRO A 96 24.91 -35.44 45.48
CA PRO A 96 25.80 -34.51 46.17
C PRO A 96 25.21 -34.17 47.54
N VAL A 97 26.05 -34.24 48.58
CA VAL A 97 25.66 -33.85 49.95
C VAL A 97 25.60 -32.32 50.02
N ILE A 98 24.46 -31.76 49.62
CA ILE A 98 24.19 -30.32 49.67
C ILE A 98 23.36 -30.02 50.91
N HIS A 99 23.79 -29.04 51.70
CA HIS A 99 23.03 -28.60 52.86
C HIS A 99 21.63 -28.10 52.45
N PRO A 100 20.53 -28.54 53.10
CA PRO A 100 19.16 -28.23 52.68
C PRO A 100 18.84 -26.73 52.52
N ALA A 101 19.48 -25.89 53.32
CA ALA A 101 19.28 -24.43 53.26
C ALA A 101 19.92 -23.76 52.02
N LEU A 102 20.93 -24.37 51.39
CA LEU A 102 21.71 -23.71 50.34
C LEU A 102 20.89 -23.46 49.07
N PRO A 103 20.13 -24.43 48.52
CA PRO A 103 19.31 -24.19 47.33
C PRO A 103 18.19 -23.16 47.58
N VAL A 104 17.63 -23.15 48.80
CA VAL A 104 16.61 -22.17 49.20
C VAL A 104 17.21 -20.77 49.30
N ALA A 105 18.36 -20.63 49.96
CA ALA A 105 19.07 -19.35 50.08
C ALA A 105 19.47 -18.79 48.71
N LEU A 106 19.89 -19.66 47.78
CA LEU A 106 20.27 -19.28 46.43
C LEU A 106 19.08 -18.74 45.62
N SER A 107 17.93 -19.41 45.70
CA SER A 107 16.69 -18.89 45.09
C SER A 107 16.22 -17.60 45.76
N ALA A 108 16.28 -17.50 47.09
CA ALA A 108 15.85 -16.30 47.82
C ALA A 108 16.75 -15.09 47.53
N LEU A 109 18.06 -15.29 47.35
CA LEU A 109 19.03 -14.23 47.06
C LEU A 109 18.79 -13.57 45.69
N SER A 110 18.14 -14.27 44.75
CA SER A 110 17.77 -13.71 43.45
C SER A 110 16.85 -12.49 43.56
N ILE A 111 15.99 -12.45 44.58
CA ILE A 111 14.96 -11.42 44.77
C ILE A 111 15.61 -10.04 45.02
N PRO A 112 16.45 -9.84 46.06
CA PRO A 112 17.11 -8.55 46.28
C PRO A 112 18.10 -8.21 45.15
N LEU A 113 18.78 -9.21 44.58
CA LEU A 113 19.77 -8.97 43.51
C LEU A 113 19.11 -8.38 42.27
N THR A 114 17.96 -8.94 41.87
CA THR A 114 17.23 -8.47 40.70
C THR A 114 16.62 -7.09 40.94
N ARG A 115 16.16 -6.80 42.17
CA ARG A 115 15.62 -5.48 42.56
C ARG A 115 16.69 -4.39 42.60
N LEU A 116 17.96 -4.75 42.84
CA LEU A 116 19.09 -3.83 42.75
C LEU A 116 19.44 -3.46 41.29
N ILE A 117 19.22 -4.40 40.37
CA ILE A 117 19.57 -4.26 38.94
C ILE A 117 18.42 -3.60 38.15
N TRP A 118 17.18 -3.89 38.53
CA TRP A 118 15.98 -3.56 37.77
C TRP A 118 14.98 -2.70 38.55
N ASP A 119 14.49 -1.63 37.92
CA ASP A 119 13.44 -0.77 38.46
C ASP A 119 12.08 -1.15 37.83
N PRO A 120 11.17 -1.81 38.56
CA PRO A 120 9.92 -2.32 38.02
C PRO A 120 8.99 -1.20 37.52
N VAL A 121 9.09 0.01 38.08
CA VAL A 121 8.23 1.15 37.70
C VAL A 121 8.65 1.70 36.34
N LYS A 122 9.95 1.70 36.03
CA LYS A 122 10.44 2.14 34.72
C LYS A 122 10.12 1.15 33.61
N ALA A 123 10.12 -0.15 33.93
CA ALA A 123 9.75 -1.19 32.97
C ALA A 123 8.28 -1.10 32.56
N GLU A 124 7.38 -0.93 33.51
CA GLU A 124 5.94 -0.78 33.24
C GLU A 124 5.63 0.43 32.36
N LYS A 125 6.30 1.56 32.60
CA LYS A 125 6.17 2.76 31.75
C LYS A 125 6.66 2.53 30.33
N LEU A 126 7.74 1.75 30.16
CA LEU A 126 8.29 1.44 28.85
C LEU A 126 7.36 0.50 28.07
N ASP A 127 6.81 -0.52 28.74
CA ASP A 127 5.84 -1.45 28.13
C ASP A 127 4.57 -0.70 27.71
N ALA A 128 4.04 0.20 28.56
CA ALA A 128 2.88 1.02 28.21
C ALA A 128 3.13 1.95 27.01
N LEU A 129 4.34 2.54 26.90
CA LEU A 129 4.73 3.35 25.74
C LEU A 129 4.83 2.51 24.46
N LEU A 130 5.33 1.27 24.56
CA LEU A 130 5.46 0.36 23.42
C LEU A 130 4.08 -0.11 22.93
N ASP A 131 3.17 -0.43 23.85
CA ASP A 131 1.80 -0.83 23.52
C ASP A 131 1.03 0.30 22.83
N ASP A 132 1.17 1.54 23.31
CA ASP A 132 0.55 2.71 22.69
C ASP A 132 1.12 2.97 21.28
N ALA A 133 2.44 2.89 21.12
CA ALA A 133 3.07 3.02 19.81
C ALA A 133 2.61 1.94 18.82
N LEU A 134 2.48 0.69 19.27
CA LEU A 134 1.95 -0.41 18.45
C LEU A 134 0.49 -0.18 18.07
N ALA A 135 -0.34 0.32 19.00
CA ALA A 135 -1.73 0.65 18.72
C ALA A 135 -1.86 1.75 17.65
N GLN A 136 -1.02 2.79 17.71
CA GLN A 136 -0.99 3.87 16.72
C GLN A 136 -0.60 3.36 15.32
N ILE A 137 0.44 2.52 15.22
CA ILE A 137 0.88 1.95 13.94
C ILE A 137 -0.21 1.06 13.32
N ASN A 138 -0.86 0.22 14.13
CA ASN A 138 -1.95 -0.63 13.65
C ASN A 138 -3.16 0.20 13.18
N GLY A 139 -3.47 1.31 13.86
CA GLY A 139 -4.51 2.25 13.44
C GLY A 139 -4.24 2.86 12.06
N LEU A 140 -3.01 3.29 11.80
CA LEU A 140 -2.60 3.83 10.50
C LEU A 140 -2.64 2.77 9.38
N ALA A 141 -2.22 1.54 9.68
CA ALA A 141 -2.27 0.44 8.72
C ALA A 141 -3.70 0.12 8.26
N LEU A 142 -4.66 0.11 9.19
CA LEU A 142 -6.08 -0.11 8.89
C LEU A 142 -6.68 1.03 8.05
N GLN A 143 -6.29 2.28 8.31
CA GLN A 143 -6.71 3.42 7.48
C GLN A 143 -6.15 3.32 6.06
N GLY A 144 -4.88 2.96 5.91
CA GLY A 144 -4.26 2.74 4.61
C GLY A 144 -4.90 1.59 3.83
N GLN A 145 -5.33 0.52 4.50
CA GLN A 145 -6.06 -0.58 3.86
C GLN A 145 -7.42 -0.12 3.33
N ARG A 146 -8.22 0.61 4.12
CA ARG A 146 -9.54 1.10 3.70
C ARG A 146 -9.45 2.04 2.50
N ALA A 147 -8.48 2.96 2.51
CA ALA A 147 -8.28 3.87 1.38
C ALA A 147 -7.93 3.13 0.08
N ARG A 148 -7.15 2.05 0.17
CA ARG A 148 -6.85 1.20 -0.99
C ARG A 148 -8.07 0.42 -1.46
N GLU A 149 -8.84 -0.16 -0.55
CA GLU A 149 -10.07 -0.87 -0.90
C GLU A 149 -11.10 0.05 -1.58
N GLU A 150 -11.21 1.31 -1.14
CA GLU A 150 -12.08 2.31 -1.78
C GLU A 150 -11.59 2.68 -3.20
N ASP A 151 -10.28 2.87 -3.36
CA ASP A 151 -9.68 3.16 -4.68
C ASP A 151 -9.82 1.97 -5.65
N ASP A 152 -9.60 0.75 -5.17
CA ASP A 152 -9.78 -0.49 -5.94
C ASP A 152 -11.24 -0.66 -6.37
N ARG A 153 -12.21 -0.37 -5.50
CA ARG A 153 -13.65 -0.39 -5.85
C ARG A 153 -13.96 0.64 -6.93
N ARG A 154 -13.49 1.87 -6.77
CA ARG A 154 -13.72 2.94 -7.76
C ARG A 154 -13.12 2.58 -9.11
N LYS A 155 -11.92 2.03 -9.12
CA LYS A 155 -11.27 1.53 -10.34
C LYS A 155 -12.08 0.40 -10.99
N ALA A 156 -12.55 -0.57 -10.20
CA ALA A 156 -13.38 -1.65 -10.70
C ALA A 156 -14.71 -1.16 -11.31
N GLU A 157 -15.34 -0.14 -10.71
CA GLU A 157 -16.54 0.48 -11.26
C GLU A 157 -16.28 1.16 -12.61
N LEU A 158 -15.17 1.90 -12.73
CA LEU A 158 -14.75 2.53 -13.98
C LEU A 158 -14.44 1.49 -15.06
N ASP A 159 -13.70 0.43 -14.72
CA ASP A 159 -13.37 -0.65 -15.66
C ASP A 159 -14.63 -1.42 -16.08
N ALA A 160 -15.62 -1.58 -15.19
CA ALA A 160 -16.90 -2.20 -15.51
C ALA A 160 -17.72 -1.35 -16.50
N GLU A 161 -17.69 -0.01 -16.39
CA GLU A 161 -18.35 0.88 -17.34
C GLU A 161 -17.69 0.81 -18.72
N VAL A 162 -16.35 0.85 -18.78
CA VAL A 162 -15.61 0.66 -20.04
C VAL A 162 -15.96 -0.68 -20.69
N ALA A 163 -16.06 -1.75 -19.90
CA ALA A 163 -16.46 -3.06 -20.40
C ALA A 163 -17.90 -3.07 -20.94
N ARG A 164 -18.83 -2.34 -20.33
CA ARG A 164 -20.21 -2.18 -20.85
C ARG A 164 -20.23 -1.45 -22.19
N ILE A 165 -19.50 -0.34 -22.31
CA ILE A 165 -19.38 0.40 -23.58
C ILE A 165 -18.78 -0.50 -24.65
N ARG A 166 -17.67 -1.19 -24.33
CA ARG A 166 -17.00 -2.12 -25.24
C ARG A 166 -17.96 -3.18 -25.78
N ALA A 167 -18.73 -3.84 -24.92
CA ALA A 167 -19.68 -4.87 -25.35
C ALA A 167 -20.74 -4.34 -26.34
N ARG A 168 -21.16 -3.08 -26.20
CA ARG A 168 -22.09 -2.43 -27.14
C ARG A 168 -21.45 -2.15 -28.49
N LEU A 169 -20.21 -1.66 -28.48
CA LEU A 169 -19.42 -1.44 -29.70
C LEU A 169 -19.17 -2.77 -30.43
N GLU A 170 -18.84 -3.84 -29.69
CA GLU A 170 -18.66 -5.19 -30.22
C GLU A 170 -19.96 -5.76 -30.81
N ALA A 171 -21.11 -5.42 -30.23
CA ALA A 171 -22.44 -5.74 -30.77
C ALA A 171 -22.84 -4.92 -32.02
N GLY A 172 -21.99 -3.99 -32.47
CA GLY A 172 -22.19 -3.21 -33.69
C GLY A 172 -22.79 -1.82 -33.48
N GLU A 173 -22.87 -1.32 -32.25
CA GLU A 173 -23.29 0.06 -32.01
C GLU A 173 -22.19 1.04 -32.46
N THR A 174 -22.54 1.98 -33.35
CA THR A 174 -21.62 2.95 -33.93
C THR A 174 -21.97 4.40 -33.60
N ASP A 175 -23.06 4.65 -32.86
CA ASP A 175 -23.41 6.01 -32.43
C ASP A 175 -22.58 6.45 -31.22
N LEU A 176 -21.34 6.84 -31.49
CA LEU A 176 -20.39 7.30 -30.48
C LEU A 176 -20.86 8.57 -29.78
N ARG A 177 -21.67 9.42 -30.42
CA ARG A 177 -22.24 10.62 -29.78
C ARG A 177 -23.26 10.23 -28.71
N ALA A 178 -24.15 9.28 -29.00
CA ALA A 178 -25.11 8.78 -28.02
C ALA A 178 -24.44 8.07 -26.84
N LEU A 179 -23.30 7.41 -27.07
CA LEU A 179 -22.48 6.80 -26.00
C LEU A 179 -21.75 7.84 -25.15
N HIS A 180 -21.17 8.87 -25.78
CA HIS A 180 -20.52 9.99 -25.09
C HIS A 180 -21.50 10.78 -24.20
N GLY A 181 -22.77 10.89 -24.59
CA GLY A 181 -23.82 11.45 -23.73
C GLY A 181 -24.07 10.69 -22.42
N ARG A 182 -23.53 9.46 -22.28
CA ARG A 182 -23.69 8.59 -21.11
C ARG A 182 -22.39 8.31 -20.37
N ALA A 183 -21.25 8.49 -21.02
CA ALA A 183 -19.94 8.20 -20.47
C ALA A 183 -18.91 9.22 -20.99
N PRO A 184 -17.91 9.61 -20.17
CA PRO A 184 -16.90 10.57 -20.58
C PRO A 184 -16.07 10.04 -21.77
N ALA A 185 -15.63 10.96 -22.64
CA ALA A 185 -14.90 10.65 -23.87
C ALA A 185 -13.72 9.68 -23.68
N TRP A 186 -12.95 9.82 -22.62
CA TRP A 186 -11.80 8.92 -22.35
C TRP A 186 -12.21 7.46 -22.14
N GLN A 187 -13.37 7.19 -21.53
CA GLN A 187 -13.89 5.83 -21.36
C GLN A 187 -14.31 5.25 -22.70
N LEU A 188 -14.95 6.07 -23.54
CA LEU A 188 -15.35 5.69 -24.89
C LEU A 188 -14.13 5.38 -25.76
N LEU A 189 -13.13 6.27 -25.78
CA LEU A 189 -11.88 6.07 -26.52
C LEU A 189 -11.14 4.82 -26.05
N ARG A 190 -11.05 4.60 -24.72
CA ARG A 190 -10.47 3.38 -24.15
C ARG A 190 -11.23 2.12 -24.59
N ALA A 191 -12.57 2.16 -24.58
CA ALA A 191 -13.38 1.04 -25.04
C ALA A 191 -13.13 0.74 -26.54
N VAL A 192 -13.04 1.77 -27.40
CA VAL A 192 -12.74 1.59 -28.82
C VAL A 192 -11.33 1.03 -29.04
N CYS A 193 -10.33 1.46 -28.25
CA CYS A 193 -8.99 0.86 -28.24
C CYS A 193 -9.06 -0.65 -27.91
N ASP A 194 -9.80 -1.03 -26.86
CA ASP A 194 -9.98 -2.44 -26.49
C ASP A 194 -10.64 -3.23 -27.62
N VAL A 195 -11.65 -2.68 -28.30
CA VAL A 195 -12.29 -3.33 -29.47
C VAL A 195 -11.27 -3.57 -30.59
N LYS A 196 -10.45 -2.57 -30.92
CA LYS A 196 -9.39 -2.71 -31.94
C LYS A 196 -8.45 -3.86 -31.60
N VAL A 197 -8.05 -3.99 -30.34
CA VAL A 197 -7.11 -5.03 -29.88
C VAL A 197 -7.76 -6.42 -29.92
N ASN A 198 -9.02 -6.54 -29.51
CA ASN A 198 -9.69 -7.84 -29.35
C ASN A 198 -10.15 -8.44 -30.69
N GLN A 199 -10.73 -7.63 -31.57
CA GLN A 199 -11.39 -8.12 -32.79
C GLN A 199 -11.13 -7.28 -34.05
N GLY A 200 -10.40 -6.17 -33.92
CA GLY A 200 -10.24 -5.18 -34.98
C GLY A 200 -11.42 -4.23 -35.07
N LEU A 201 -11.22 -3.08 -35.71
CA LEU A 201 -12.30 -2.11 -35.94
C LEU A 201 -13.03 -2.46 -37.23
N THR A 202 -14.36 -2.50 -37.16
CA THR A 202 -15.19 -2.59 -38.36
C THR A 202 -15.13 -1.26 -39.14
N PRO A 203 -15.32 -1.26 -40.47
CA PRO A 203 -15.31 -0.03 -41.26
C PRO A 203 -16.31 1.02 -40.77
N ALA A 204 -17.48 0.58 -40.29
CA ALA A 204 -18.51 1.43 -39.72
C ALA A 204 -18.05 2.10 -38.42
N LEU A 205 -17.40 1.34 -37.52
CA LEU A 205 -16.86 1.87 -36.27
C LEU A 205 -15.65 2.78 -36.51
N SER A 206 -14.77 2.45 -37.46
CA SER A 206 -13.67 3.34 -37.89
C SER A 206 -14.20 4.69 -38.39
N THR A 207 -15.25 4.66 -39.22
CA THR A 207 -15.89 5.88 -39.74
C THR A 207 -16.51 6.71 -38.61
N ALA A 208 -17.25 6.05 -37.72
CA ALA A 208 -17.86 6.72 -36.57
C ALA A 208 -16.83 7.33 -35.62
N LEU A 209 -15.71 6.63 -35.37
CA LEU A 209 -14.60 7.12 -34.56
C LEU A 209 -13.97 8.37 -35.16
N VAL A 210 -13.68 8.35 -36.46
CA VAL A 210 -13.17 9.52 -37.17
C VAL A 210 -14.15 10.67 -37.05
N ASP A 211 -15.43 10.44 -37.36
CA ASP A 211 -16.45 11.49 -37.34
C ASP A 211 -16.63 12.10 -35.94
N PHE A 212 -16.62 11.28 -34.89
CA PHE A 212 -16.68 11.69 -33.49
C PHE A 212 -15.47 12.52 -33.07
N ALA A 213 -14.26 12.02 -33.34
CA ALA A 213 -13.02 12.66 -32.91
C ALA A 213 -12.68 13.94 -33.70
N THR A 214 -13.32 14.14 -34.85
CA THR A 214 -13.10 15.31 -35.73
C THR A 214 -14.32 16.23 -35.81
N ASP A 215 -15.26 16.09 -34.89
CA ASP A 215 -16.48 16.87 -34.87
C ASP A 215 -16.27 18.26 -34.26
N PRO A 216 -16.43 19.36 -35.03
CA PRO A 216 -16.30 20.71 -34.47
C PRO A 216 -17.27 20.99 -33.32
N ALA A 217 -18.44 20.35 -33.32
CA ALA A 217 -19.43 20.52 -32.25
C ALA A 217 -18.97 19.92 -30.91
N LEU A 218 -18.05 18.95 -30.94
CA LEU A 218 -17.52 18.28 -29.74
C LEU A 218 -16.09 18.75 -29.40
N SER A 219 -15.48 19.62 -30.20
CA SER A 219 -14.07 20.00 -30.06
C SER A 219 -13.72 20.48 -28.64
N MET A 220 -14.56 21.37 -28.08
CA MET A 220 -14.39 21.86 -26.71
C MET A 220 -14.53 20.77 -25.64
N GLU A 221 -15.44 19.82 -25.83
CA GLU A 221 -15.65 18.73 -24.87
C GLU A 221 -14.54 17.68 -24.93
N LEU A 222 -13.93 17.51 -26.10
CA LEU A 222 -12.83 16.58 -26.35
C LEU A 222 -11.45 17.18 -26.08
N GLN A 223 -11.39 18.47 -25.74
CA GLN A 223 -10.13 19.15 -25.51
C GLN A 223 -9.33 18.50 -24.36
N GLY A 224 -8.05 18.23 -24.60
CA GLY A 224 -7.15 17.56 -23.65
C GLY A 224 -7.33 16.05 -23.55
N GLN A 225 -8.22 15.45 -24.35
CA GLN A 225 -8.44 13.99 -24.39
C GLN A 225 -7.67 13.29 -25.53
N GLU A 226 -6.90 14.05 -26.32
CA GLU A 226 -6.15 13.54 -27.48
C GLU A 226 -7.04 12.70 -28.44
N ALA A 227 -8.33 13.04 -28.54
CA ALA A 227 -9.30 12.25 -29.32
C ALA A 227 -8.92 12.15 -30.81
N PRO A 228 -8.53 13.25 -31.50
CA PRO A 228 -8.08 13.16 -32.89
C PRO A 228 -6.80 12.33 -33.05
N CYS A 229 -5.83 12.45 -32.13
CA CYS A 229 -4.61 11.64 -32.16
C CYS A 229 -4.92 10.15 -31.98
N THR A 230 -5.76 9.81 -31.01
CA THR A 230 -6.21 8.43 -30.74
C THR A 230 -6.96 7.84 -31.94
N ALA A 231 -7.90 8.59 -32.50
CA ALA A 231 -8.64 8.15 -33.68
C ALA A 231 -7.70 7.84 -34.86
N PHE A 232 -6.75 8.75 -35.13
CA PHE A 232 -5.75 8.55 -36.17
C PHE A 232 -4.94 7.27 -35.94
N MET A 233 -4.44 7.06 -34.71
CA MET A 233 -3.64 5.90 -34.35
C MET A 233 -4.36 4.58 -34.59
N LEU A 234 -5.67 4.53 -34.35
CA LEU A 234 -6.47 3.31 -34.49
C LEU A 234 -6.84 2.99 -35.95
N VAL A 235 -6.98 4.02 -36.79
CA VAL A 235 -7.38 3.88 -38.20
C VAL A 235 -6.23 3.96 -39.20
N ARG A 236 -5.01 4.29 -38.76
CA ARG A 236 -3.84 4.53 -39.63
C ARG A 236 -3.47 3.37 -40.56
N ASP A 237 -3.89 2.15 -40.28
CA ASP A 237 -3.57 0.98 -41.12
C ASP A 237 -4.57 0.82 -42.28
N ASP A 238 -5.72 1.52 -42.24
CA ASP A 238 -6.74 1.54 -43.28
C ASP A 238 -6.60 2.83 -44.14
N PRO A 239 -6.23 2.71 -45.43
CA PRO A 239 -6.06 3.87 -46.31
C PRO A 239 -7.33 4.71 -46.45
N VAL A 240 -8.51 4.09 -46.47
CA VAL A 240 -9.78 4.80 -46.67
C VAL A 240 -10.14 5.61 -45.43
N ALA A 241 -10.07 4.98 -44.25
CA ALA A 241 -10.32 5.66 -42.98
C ALA A 241 -9.27 6.74 -42.69
N THR A 242 -8.01 6.51 -43.07
CA THR A 242 -6.91 7.48 -42.94
C THR A 242 -7.13 8.72 -43.82
N ALA A 243 -7.54 8.53 -45.08
CA ALA A 243 -7.87 9.65 -45.97
C ALA A 243 -9.02 10.50 -45.40
N ARG A 244 -10.10 9.83 -44.97
CA ARG A 244 -11.25 10.50 -44.32
C ARG A 244 -10.83 11.26 -43.07
N PHE A 245 -9.99 10.67 -42.22
CA PHE A 245 -9.45 11.34 -41.04
C PHE A 245 -8.72 12.63 -41.42
N ALA A 246 -7.84 12.58 -42.42
CA ALA A 246 -7.05 13.73 -42.81
C ALA A 246 -7.91 14.90 -43.31
N GLU A 247 -8.93 14.60 -44.12
CA GLU A 247 -9.90 15.59 -44.61
C GLU A 247 -10.72 16.19 -43.47
N ARG A 248 -11.28 15.34 -42.61
CA ARG A 248 -12.13 15.77 -41.49
C ARG A 248 -11.35 16.56 -40.44
N TYR A 249 -10.13 16.13 -40.12
CA TYR A 249 -9.28 16.83 -39.16
C TYR A 249 -8.79 18.17 -39.71
N ALA A 250 -8.52 18.28 -41.02
CA ALA A 250 -8.23 19.58 -41.63
C ALA A 250 -9.43 20.55 -41.49
N ALA A 251 -10.65 20.08 -41.74
CA ALA A 251 -11.86 20.87 -41.54
C ALA A 251 -12.09 21.24 -40.06
N LEU A 252 -11.75 20.34 -39.11
CA LEU A 252 -11.77 20.66 -37.69
C LEU A 252 -10.78 21.79 -37.37
N LEU A 253 -9.54 21.73 -37.87
CA LEU A 253 -8.53 22.77 -37.61
C LEU A 253 -8.91 24.14 -38.19
N GLU A 254 -9.68 24.18 -39.27
CA GLU A 254 -10.23 25.41 -39.81
C GLU A 254 -11.33 26.00 -38.91
N ALA A 255 -12.18 25.15 -38.33
CA ALA A 255 -13.25 25.55 -37.43
C ALA A 255 -12.76 25.89 -36.01
N ASP A 256 -11.83 25.10 -35.49
CA ASP A 256 -11.22 25.23 -34.17
C ASP A 256 -9.70 24.98 -34.25
N PRO A 257 -8.90 26.05 -34.36
CA PRO A 257 -7.44 25.96 -34.39
C PRO A 257 -6.81 25.39 -33.11
N GLU A 258 -7.51 25.40 -31.96
CA GLU A 258 -6.95 24.87 -30.69
C GLU A 258 -6.92 23.34 -30.66
N ALA A 259 -7.76 22.68 -31.47
CA ALA A 259 -7.73 21.22 -31.65
C ALA A 259 -6.36 20.70 -32.14
N TYR A 260 -5.52 21.58 -32.69
CA TYR A 260 -4.13 21.29 -33.07
C TYR A 260 -3.33 20.56 -31.99
N TRP A 261 -3.54 20.93 -30.72
CA TRP A 261 -2.77 20.39 -29.60
C TRP A 261 -3.11 18.94 -29.26
N ASP A 262 -4.32 18.49 -29.60
CA ASP A 262 -4.83 17.14 -29.29
C ASP A 262 -4.68 16.17 -30.47
N GLY A 263 -4.20 16.63 -31.63
CA GLY A 263 -4.07 15.80 -32.82
C GLY A 263 -2.65 15.36 -33.16
N PRO A 264 -2.52 14.56 -34.23
CA PRO A 264 -1.24 13.99 -34.61
C PRO A 264 -0.24 15.07 -35.05
N SER A 265 1.01 14.92 -34.59
CA SER A 265 2.10 15.82 -34.98
C SER A 265 2.44 15.71 -36.47
N ASN A 266 2.96 16.78 -37.05
CA ASN A 266 3.37 16.79 -38.47
C ASN A 266 4.43 15.73 -38.81
N VAL A 267 5.31 15.42 -37.85
CA VAL A 267 6.31 14.36 -37.98
C VAL A 267 5.62 13.00 -38.09
N PHE A 268 4.63 12.75 -37.24
CA PHE A 268 3.88 11.51 -37.27
C PHE A 268 3.08 11.35 -38.57
N LEU A 269 2.42 12.42 -39.02
CA LEU A 269 1.73 12.45 -40.31
C LEU A 269 2.68 12.19 -41.50
N ARG A 270 3.95 12.63 -41.44
CA ARG A 270 4.97 12.30 -42.47
C ARG A 270 5.24 10.82 -42.58
N HIS A 271 5.31 10.13 -41.45
CA HIS A 271 5.56 8.70 -41.46
C HIS A 271 4.37 7.94 -42.03
N ALA A 272 3.15 8.33 -41.65
CA ALA A 272 1.93 7.77 -42.20
C ALA A 272 1.79 8.04 -43.71
N GLU A 273 2.07 9.25 -44.17
CA GLU A 273 2.05 9.63 -45.60
C GLU A 273 2.94 8.68 -46.43
N ARG A 274 4.17 8.42 -45.95
CA ARG A 274 5.10 7.50 -46.62
C ARG A 274 4.64 6.04 -46.58
N ALA A 275 4.00 5.62 -45.49
CA ALA A 275 3.47 4.27 -45.35
C ALA A 275 2.31 3.99 -46.32
N HIS A 276 1.61 5.04 -46.73
CA HIS A 276 0.45 5.02 -47.63
C HIS A 276 0.77 5.42 -49.07
N ALA A 277 2.04 5.37 -49.48
CA ALA A 277 2.47 5.78 -50.82
C ALA A 277 1.68 5.05 -51.92
N GLY A 278 1.15 5.81 -52.88
CA GLY A 278 0.33 5.30 -53.98
C GLY A 278 -1.14 5.03 -53.61
N THR A 279 -1.59 5.39 -52.41
CA THR A 279 -3.00 5.28 -51.99
C THR A 279 -3.66 6.66 -51.87
N PRO A 280 -5.00 6.75 -51.83
CA PRO A 280 -5.70 8.02 -51.60
C PRO A 280 -5.31 8.74 -50.30
N ALA A 281 -4.86 8.00 -49.29
CA ALA A 281 -4.41 8.58 -48.02
C ALA A 281 -3.15 9.44 -48.14
N GLU A 282 -2.25 9.16 -49.10
CA GLU A 282 -1.02 9.92 -49.28
C GLU A 282 -1.32 11.40 -49.55
N ALA A 283 -2.17 11.68 -50.54
CA ALA A 283 -2.53 13.04 -50.92
C ALA A 283 -3.27 13.78 -49.80
N ALA A 284 -4.20 13.10 -49.12
CA ALA A 284 -4.97 13.67 -48.02
C ALA A 284 -4.08 14.02 -46.82
N LEU A 285 -3.16 13.12 -46.43
CA LEU A 285 -2.18 13.37 -45.36
C LEU A 285 -1.21 14.49 -45.73
N HIS A 286 -0.77 14.55 -46.98
CA HIS A 286 0.05 15.65 -47.48
C HIS A 286 -0.66 17.00 -47.32
N ALA A 287 -1.92 17.09 -47.75
CA ALA A 287 -2.73 18.29 -47.63
C ALA A 287 -2.89 18.74 -46.17
N LEU A 288 -3.26 17.81 -45.27
CA LEU A 288 -3.38 18.08 -43.83
C LEU A 288 -2.07 18.62 -43.24
N ARG A 289 -0.93 18.02 -43.57
CA ARG A 289 0.36 18.50 -43.09
C ARG A 289 0.69 19.91 -43.55
N VAL A 290 0.37 20.24 -44.81
CA VAL A 290 0.58 21.59 -45.35
C VAL A 290 -0.31 22.58 -44.61
N ALA A 291 -1.56 22.21 -44.31
CA ALA A 291 -2.48 23.02 -43.50
C ALA A 291 -1.90 23.28 -42.09
N GLN A 292 -1.46 22.24 -41.38
CA GLN A 292 -0.81 22.38 -40.07
C GLN A 292 0.41 23.30 -40.13
N TYR A 293 1.27 23.14 -41.14
CA TYR A 293 2.47 23.98 -41.29
C TYR A 293 2.11 25.45 -41.51
N ARG A 294 1.11 25.74 -42.36
CA ARG A 294 0.63 27.11 -42.61
C ARG A 294 0.08 27.74 -41.33
N MET A 295 -0.69 26.99 -40.55
CA MET A 295 -1.25 27.45 -39.28
C MET A 295 -0.15 27.77 -38.25
N THR A 296 0.82 26.88 -38.07
CA THR A 296 1.95 27.12 -37.16
C THR A 296 2.78 28.32 -37.57
N ARG A 297 2.99 28.52 -38.89
CA ARG A 297 3.68 29.70 -39.41
C ARG A 297 2.88 30.98 -39.14
N ALA A 298 1.58 30.99 -39.42
CA ALA A 298 0.72 32.14 -39.17
C ALA A 298 0.68 32.51 -37.68
N ARG A 299 0.62 31.52 -36.78
CA ARG A 299 0.70 31.75 -35.32
C ARG A 299 2.05 32.35 -34.91
N ARG A 300 3.16 31.84 -35.45
CA ARG A 300 4.49 32.38 -35.17
C ARG A 300 4.64 33.83 -35.65
N ASP A 301 4.11 34.13 -36.83
CA ASP A 301 4.17 35.48 -37.40
C ASP A 301 3.30 36.46 -36.57
N ARG A 302 2.12 36.03 -36.09
CA ARG A 302 1.29 36.81 -35.14
C ARG A 302 1.99 37.04 -33.81
N ALA A 303 2.59 36.00 -33.22
CA ALA A 303 3.30 36.11 -31.95
C ALA A 303 4.49 37.09 -32.03
N ARG A 304 5.20 37.10 -33.17
CA ARG A 304 6.27 38.07 -33.44
C ARG A 304 5.76 39.49 -33.60
N ALA A 305 4.62 39.68 -34.27
CA ALA A 305 4.00 40.99 -34.40
C ALA A 305 3.62 41.57 -33.03
N LEU A 306 2.97 40.75 -32.18
CA LEU A 306 2.59 41.16 -30.82
C LEU A 306 3.82 41.47 -29.93
N ALA A 307 4.85 40.63 -29.99
CA ALA A 307 6.08 40.87 -29.23
C ALA A 307 6.85 42.13 -29.70
N GLY A 308 6.76 42.47 -31.00
CA GLY A 308 7.33 43.71 -31.54
C GLY A 308 6.53 44.98 -31.22
N GLU A 309 5.25 44.86 -30.87
CA GLU A 309 4.39 45.97 -30.44
C GLU A 309 4.57 46.31 -28.95
N GLU A 310 4.85 45.32 -28.09
CA GLU A 310 5.18 45.55 -26.67
C GLU A 310 6.54 46.26 -26.49
N GLU A 311 7.52 46.00 -27.37
CA GLU A 311 8.85 46.65 -27.28
C GLU A 311 8.83 48.15 -27.66
N TRP A 312 7.72 48.66 -28.24
CA TRP A 312 7.60 50.06 -28.67
C TRP A 312 6.74 50.94 -27.74
N THR A 313 5.97 50.37 -26.82
CA THR A 313 5.02 51.12 -25.97
C THR A 313 5.53 51.45 -24.57
N ASP A 314 6.62 50.82 -24.11
CA ASP A 314 7.20 51.02 -22.76
C ASP A 314 8.51 51.84 -22.72
N ASN A 315 8.90 52.50 -23.81
CA ASN A 315 10.04 53.41 -23.82
C ASN A 315 9.64 54.84 -24.23
N PRO A 316 9.11 55.67 -23.31
CA PRO A 316 9.11 57.11 -23.52
C PRO A 316 10.58 57.56 -23.57
N ALA A 317 11.06 57.89 -24.76
CA ALA A 317 12.40 58.40 -24.97
C ALA A 317 12.66 59.63 -24.05
N PRO A 318 13.90 59.77 -23.51
CA PRO A 318 14.30 60.92 -22.70
C PRO A 318 14.38 62.23 -23.48
#